data_AF-A0A351KFV0-F1
#
_entry.id   AF-A0A351KFV0-F1
#
_cell.length_a   1.000
_cell.length_b   1.000
_cell.length_c   1.000
_cell.angle_alpha   90.00
_cell.angle_beta   90.00
_cell.angle_gamma   90.00
#
_symmetry.space_group_name_H-M   'P 1'
#
loop_
_entity.id
_entity.type
_entity.pdbx_description
1 polymer ?
#
loop_
_entity_poly.entity_id
_entity_poly.type
_entity_poly.pdbx_seq_one_letter_code
_entity_poly.pdbx_strand_id
1 'polypeptide(L)'
;MFILYIGIMIALNIITPDRVFSDSENRNLEQRPKFTFDKLIHGKFTKDYEKYVADQFTMRDFFIGVKSDVERATGKKENNGVYIGSDGYLMQKFNMPEEKKIKEKM
;
A
#
# COMPACT_ATOMS: atom_id res chain seq x y z
N MET A 1 -1.59 -1.58 30.51
CA MET A 1 -0.54 -1.77 29.48
C MET A 1 -1.09 -1.83 28.07
N PHE A 2 -2.03 -2.72 27.74
CA PHE A 2 -2.58 -2.85 26.37
C PHE A 2 -3.28 -1.58 25.82
N ILE A 3 -4.17 -0.98 26.61
CA ILE A 3 -4.88 0.26 26.21
C ILE A 3 -3.90 1.42 26.02
N LEU A 4 -2.89 1.52 26.88
CA LEU A 4 -1.83 2.53 26.77
C LEU A 4 -1.05 2.36 25.45
N TYR A 5 -0.69 1.13 25.11
CA TYR A 5 -0.04 0.82 23.83
C TYR A 5 -0.90 1.23 22.63
N ILE A 6 -2.19 0.87 22.61
CA ILE A 6 -3.13 1.29 21.55
C ILE A 6 -3.21 2.81 21.47
N GLY A 7 -3.34 3.49 22.61
CA GLY A 7 -3.41 4.95 22.68
C GLY A 7 -2.17 5.61 22.09
N ILE A 8 -0.97 5.09 22.39
CA ILE A 8 0.29 5.59 21.81
C ILE A 8 0.31 5.38 20.29
N MET A 9 -0.08 4.20 19.80
CA MET A 9 -0.11 3.94 18.35
C MET A 9 -1.08 4.86 17.61
N ILE A 10 -2.25 5.13 18.19
CA ILE A 10 -3.21 6.09 17.63
C ILE A 10 -2.62 7.50 17.62
N ALA A 11 -2.00 7.94 18.72
CA ALA A 11 -1.37 9.26 18.80
C ALA A 11 -0.25 9.42 17.75
N LEU A 12 0.61 8.41 17.61
CA LEU A 12 1.66 8.40 16.59
C LEU A 12 1.08 8.44 15.18
N ASN A 13 -0.02 7.72 14.93
CA ASN A 13 -0.68 7.73 13.64
C ASN A 13 -1.25 9.11 13.27
N ILE A 14 -1.81 9.83 14.25
CA ILE A 14 -2.35 11.19 14.03
C ILE A 14 -1.23 12.22 13.79
N ILE A 15 -0.07 12.06 14.44
CA ILE A 15 1.06 12.99 14.32
C ILE A 15 1.85 12.75 13.02
N THR A 16 1.87 11.52 12.52
CA THR A 16 2.60 11.17 11.30
C THR A 16 1.93 11.79 10.09
N PRO A 17 2.66 12.51 9.21
CA PRO A 17 2.07 13.10 8.02
C PRO A 17 1.66 12.03 7.01
N ASP A 18 0.54 12.28 6.33
CA ASP A 18 0.06 11.44 5.24
C ASP A 18 1.09 11.39 4.10
N ARG A 19 1.35 10.19 3.59
CA ARG A 19 2.18 9.96 2.40
C ARG A 19 1.31 9.77 1.17
N VAL A 20 1.78 10.27 0.04
CA VAL A 20 1.07 10.15 -1.25
C VAL A 20 1.43 8.84 -1.96
N PHE A 21 2.67 8.39 -1.84
CA PHE A 21 3.20 7.24 -2.57
C PHE A 21 3.97 6.29 -1.65
N SER A 22 3.88 5.00 -1.95
CA SER A 22 4.63 3.92 -1.32
C SER A 22 5.66 3.39 -2.32
N ASP A 23 6.94 3.70 -2.11
CA ASP A 23 8.04 3.18 -2.93
C ASP A 23 8.18 1.67 -2.76
N SER A 24 7.95 1.16 -1.54
CA SER A 24 8.10 -0.25 -1.19
C SER A 24 7.06 -1.15 -1.88
N GLU A 25 5.87 -0.62 -2.17
CA GLU A 25 4.83 -1.34 -2.90
C GLU A 25 4.60 -0.82 -4.33
N ASN A 26 5.28 0.25 -4.73
CA ASN A 26 5.12 0.91 -6.02
C ASN A 26 3.66 1.30 -6.34
N ARG A 27 2.98 2.00 -5.41
CA ARG A 27 1.60 2.48 -5.61
C ARG A 27 1.29 3.78 -4.87
N ASN A 28 0.26 4.48 -5.34
CA ASN A 28 -0.34 5.58 -4.58
C ASN A 28 -1.07 5.06 -3.35
N LEU A 29 -0.98 5.82 -2.27
CA LEU A 29 -1.64 5.56 -1.00
C LEU A 29 -2.96 6.34 -0.93
N GLU A 30 -3.96 5.72 -0.31
CA GLU A 30 -5.25 6.36 -0.08
C GLU A 30 -5.06 7.62 0.77
N GLN A 31 -5.73 8.68 0.33
CA GLN A 31 -5.71 9.97 1.00
C GLN A 31 -6.99 10.13 1.82
N ARG A 32 -6.97 11.09 2.75
CA ARG A 32 -8.09 11.31 3.66
C ARG A 32 -9.41 11.47 2.88
N PRO A 33 -10.40 10.59 3.08
CA PRO A 33 -11.63 10.64 2.31
C PRO A 33 -12.45 11.86 2.70
N LYS A 34 -13.04 12.53 1.70
CA LYS A 34 -14.01 13.60 1.94
C LYS A 34 -15.28 13.00 2.56
N PHE A 35 -15.64 13.50 3.73
CA PHE A 35 -16.88 13.14 4.43
C PHE A 35 -18.10 13.74 3.72
N THR A 36 -19.08 12.90 3.41
CA THR A 36 -20.41 13.31 2.95
C THR A 36 -21.46 12.35 3.50
N PHE A 37 -22.65 12.88 3.83
CA PHE A 37 -23.76 12.06 4.36
C PHE A 37 -24.19 10.95 3.39
N ASP A 38 -24.19 11.24 2.09
CA ASP A 38 -24.45 10.26 1.03
C ASP A 38 -23.49 9.07 1.09
N LYS A 39 -22.18 9.32 1.16
CA LYS A 39 -21.16 8.27 1.26
C LYS A 39 -21.24 7.50 2.58
N LEU A 40 -21.67 8.15 3.66
CA LEU A 40 -21.83 7.50 4.96
C LEU A 40 -23.01 6.52 4.92
N ILE A 41 -24.18 6.95 4.43
CA ILE A 41 -25.39 6.13 4.34
C ILE A 41 -25.15 4.92 3.42
N HIS A 42 -24.43 5.12 2.32
CA HIS A 42 -24.07 4.05 1.40
C HIS A 42 -22.85 3.22 1.85
N GLY A 43 -22.28 3.47 3.04
CA GLY A 43 -21.15 2.73 3.60
C GLY A 43 -19.82 2.90 2.86
N LYS A 44 -19.77 3.77 1.84
CA LYS A 44 -18.57 4.07 1.06
C LYS A 44 -17.54 4.82 1.89
N PHE A 45 -17.98 5.75 2.74
CA PHE A 45 -17.09 6.51 3.60
C PHE A 45 -16.29 5.60 4.53
N THR A 46 -16.94 4.62 5.16
CA THR A 46 -16.28 3.67 6.07
C THR A 46 -15.21 2.85 5.35
N LYS A 47 -15.53 2.30 4.17
CA LYS A 47 -14.58 1.51 3.36
C LYS A 47 -13.37 2.34 2.93
N ASP A 48 -13.62 3.57 2.45
CA ASP A 48 -12.54 4.47 2.02
C ASP A 48 -11.67 4.89 3.23
N TYR A 49 -12.29 5.09 4.39
CA TYR A 49 -11.59 5.43 5.63
C TYR A 49 -10.74 4.28 6.18
N GLU A 50 -11.24 3.05 6.14
CA GLU A 50 -10.46 1.86 6.53
C GLU A 50 -9.21 1.71 5.67
N LYS A 51 -9.34 1.89 4.35
CA LYS A 51 -8.18 1.86 3.44
C LYS A 51 -7.21 3.00 3.72
N TYR A 52 -7.72 4.21 3.95
CA TYR A 52 -6.90 5.35 4.34
C TYR A 52 -6.09 5.07 5.62
N VAL A 53 -6.72 4.56 6.68
CA VAL A 53 -6.03 4.24 7.94
C VAL A 53 -4.99 3.13 7.73
N ALA A 54 -5.29 2.11 6.92
CA ALA A 54 -4.33 1.05 6.59
C ALA A 54 -3.13 1.56 5.79
N ASP A 55 -3.35 2.52 4.89
CA ASP A 55 -2.33 3.12 4.03
C ASP A 55 -1.47 4.15 4.76
N GLN A 56 -2.04 4.89 5.70
CA GLN A 56 -1.34 5.91 6.49
C GLN A 56 -0.90 5.40 7.87
N PHE A 57 -0.95 4.09 8.11
CA PHE A 57 -0.59 3.52 9.40
C PHE A 57 0.85 3.87 9.79
N THR A 58 1.10 4.16 11.07
CA THR A 58 2.45 4.50 11.52
C THR A 58 3.38 3.28 11.40
N MET A 59 4.65 3.51 11.04
CA MET A 59 5.64 2.44 10.82
C MET A 59 5.23 1.39 9.77
N ARG A 60 4.37 1.73 8.82
CA ARG A 60 3.89 0.81 7.77
C ARG A 60 4.99 0.07 7.00
N ASP A 61 6.08 0.75 6.66
CA ASP A 61 7.21 0.15 5.93
C ASP A 61 7.82 -1.04 6.66
N PHE A 62 7.85 -1.01 8.01
CA PHE A 62 8.31 -2.13 8.82
C PHE A 62 7.42 -3.35 8.64
N PHE A 63 6.10 -3.17 8.74
CA PHE A 63 5.14 -4.26 8.55
C PHE A 63 5.17 -4.84 7.13
N ILE A 64 5.41 -3.99 6.13
CA ILE A 64 5.59 -4.44 4.73
C ILE A 64 6.87 -5.25 4.57
N GLY A 65 7.97 -4.82 5.21
CA GLY A 65 9.22 -5.58 5.25
C GLY A 65 8.99 -6.96 5.85
N VAL A 66 8.40 -7.03 7.04
CA VAL A 66 8.07 -8.29 7.72
C VAL A 66 7.18 -9.18 6.84
N LYS A 67 6.13 -8.63 6.22
CA LYS A 67 5.29 -9.38 5.28
C LYS A 67 6.10 -9.93 4.11
N SER A 68 6.96 -9.10 3.51
CA SER A 68 7.77 -9.48 2.35
C SER A 68 8.77 -10.58 2.70
N ASP A 69 9.39 -10.51 3.87
CA ASP A 69 10.32 -11.53 4.37
C ASP A 69 9.62 -12.86 4.62
N VAL A 70 8.42 -12.84 5.23
CA VAL A 70 7.61 -14.04 5.45
C VAL A 70 7.15 -14.64 4.11
N GLU A 71 6.69 -13.81 3.17
CA GLU A 71 6.34 -14.26 1.82
C GLU A 71 7.53 -14.91 1.11
N ARG A 72 8.72 -14.32 1.21
CA ARG A 72 9.94 -14.91 0.65
C ARG A 72 10.33 -16.22 1.33
N ALA A 73 10.27 -16.28 2.66
CA ALA A 73 10.57 -17.48 3.43
C ALA A 73 9.62 -18.65 3.11
N THR A 74 8.36 -18.34 2.79
CA THR A 74 7.36 -19.33 2.36
C THR A 74 7.46 -19.70 0.87
N GLY A 75 8.46 -19.18 0.16
CA GLY A 75 8.76 -19.56 -1.23
C GLY A 75 8.06 -18.71 -2.29
N LYS A 76 7.40 -17.60 -1.91
CA LYS A 76 6.82 -16.66 -2.87
C LYS A 76 7.95 -15.95 -3.63
N LYS A 77 7.92 -16.02 -4.96
CA LYS A 77 8.93 -15.41 -5.85
C LYS A 77 8.44 -14.15 -6.57
N GLU A 78 7.21 -13.71 -6.31
CA GLU A 78 6.61 -12.48 -6.86
C GLU A 78 6.07 -11.61 -5.72
N ASN A 79 6.43 -10.33 -5.71
CA ASN A 79 5.86 -9.33 -4.80
C ASN A 79 5.44 -8.11 -5.63
N ASN A 80 4.14 -7.76 -5.59
CA ASN A 80 3.56 -6.61 -6.31
C ASN A 80 4.02 -6.45 -7.78
N GLY A 81 4.02 -7.55 -8.54
CA GLY A 81 4.43 -7.53 -9.95
C GLY A 81 5.93 -7.36 -10.16
N VAL A 82 6.75 -7.62 -9.15
CA VAL A 82 8.20 -7.76 -9.26
C VAL A 82 8.59 -9.19 -8.92
N TYR A 83 9.28 -9.85 -9.83
CA TYR A 83 9.85 -11.18 -9.64
C TYR A 83 11.22 -11.10 -8.99
N ILE A 84 11.46 -11.97 -8.00
CA ILE A 84 12.75 -12.10 -7.31
C ILE A 84 13.52 -13.25 -7.96
N GLY A 85 14.59 -12.92 -8.67
CA GLY A 85 15.52 -13.86 -9.29
C GLY A 85 16.49 -14.49 -8.29
N SER A 86 17.18 -15.54 -8.74
CA SER A 86 18.08 -16.37 -7.92
C SER A 86 19.22 -15.60 -7.26
N ASP A 87 19.70 -14.52 -7.90
CA ASP A 87 20.83 -13.71 -7.41
C ASP A 87 20.38 -12.34 -6.85
N GLY A 88 19.13 -12.23 -6.40
CA GLY A 88 18.59 -10.98 -5.84
C GLY A 88 18.16 -9.94 -6.87
N TYR A 89 18.20 -10.27 -8.16
CA TYR A 89 17.66 -9.42 -9.21
C TYR A 89 16.16 -9.25 -9.07
N LEU A 90 15.69 -8.02 -9.22
CA LEU A 90 14.29 -7.65 -9.25
C LEU A 90 13.87 -7.43 -10.71
N MET A 91 12.94 -8.25 -11.20
CA MET A 91 12.43 -8.15 -12.58
C MET A 91 10.98 -7.66 -12.54
N GLN A 92 10.73 -6.46 -13.08
CA GLN A 92 9.37 -5.96 -13.20
C GLN A 92 8.57 -6.84 -14.18
N LYS A 93 7.35 -7.19 -13.80
CA LYS A 93 6.40 -7.93 -14.64
C LYS A 93 6.14 -7.14 -15.91
N PHE A 94 6.19 -7.84 -17.04
CA PHE A 94 5.95 -7.23 -18.33
C PHE A 94 4.49 -6.76 -18.44
N ASN A 95 4.29 -5.45 -18.59
CA ASN A 95 2.99 -4.85 -18.88
C ASN A 95 2.94 -4.55 -20.38
N MET A 96 2.06 -5.23 -21.11
CA MET A 96 1.90 -5.00 -22.54
C MET A 96 1.44 -3.56 -22.80
N PRO A 97 2.15 -2.78 -23.63
CA PRO A 97 1.72 -1.42 -23.94
C PRO A 97 0.40 -1.43 -24.71
N GLU A 98 -0.46 -0.44 -24.44
CA GLU A 98 -1.72 -0.26 -25.18
C GLU A 98 -1.45 -0.11 -26.68
N GLU A 99 -2.22 -0.80 -27.52
CA GLU A 99 -2.04 -0.84 -28.99
C GLU A 99 -1.92 0.56 -29.62
N LYS A 100 -2.61 1.55 -29.05
CA LYS A 100 -2.58 2.94 -29.50
C LYS A 100 -1.18 3.57 -29.39
N LYS A 101 -0.41 3.24 -28.34
CA LYS A 101 0.97 3.72 -28.13
C LYS A 101 1.99 3.01 -29.02
N ILE A 102 1.67 1.80 -29.48
CA ILE A 102 2.51 1.04 -30.41
C ILE A 102 2.43 1.68 -31.81
N LYS A 103 1.21 1.97 -32.29
CA LYS A 103 0.99 2.57 -33.62
C LYS A 103 1.54 3.99 -33.78
N GLU A 104 1.67 4.75 -32.71
CA GLU A 104 2.22 6.12 -32.75
C GLU A 104 3.75 6.15 -32.85
N LYS A 105 4.42 5.02 -32.54
CA LYS A 105 5.88 4.87 -32.59
C LYS A 105 6.38 3.99 -33.74
N MET A 106 5.47 3.48 -34.57
CA MET A 106 5.78 2.76 -35.82
C MET A 106 5.62 3.72 -37.01
#